data_AF-A0A958CXI5-F1
#
_entry.id   AF-A0A958CXI5-F1
#
_cell.length_a   1.000
_cell.length_b   1.000
_cell.length_c   1.000
_cell.angle_alpha   90.00
_cell.angle_beta   90.00
_cell.angle_gamma   90.00
#
_symmetry.space_group_name_H-M   'P 1'
#
loop_
_entity.id
_entity.type
_entity.pdbx_description
1 polymer ?
#
loop_
_entity_poly.entity_id
_entity_poly.type
_entity_poly.pdbx_seq_one_letter_code
_entity_poly.pdbx_strand_id
1 'polypeptide(L)'
;MKKNVQQQPDGSYVAFMVRMWRDSARSQWRASAQSVHTGEVVRFASVPMLLHYLHSHVAHGATKDDPELEAAATEVETEED
;
A
#
# COMPACT_ATOMS: atom_id res chain seq x y z
N MET A 1 -22.89 12.32 16.48
CA MET A 1 -22.51 11.86 15.13
C MET A 1 -21.55 10.69 15.29
N LYS A 2 -22.01 9.45 15.04
CA LYS A 2 -21.19 8.24 15.13
C LYS A 2 -20.47 8.07 13.80
N LYS A 3 -19.13 8.02 13.82
CA LYS A 3 -18.33 7.76 12.61
C LYS A 3 -18.57 6.30 12.22
N ASN A 4 -19.23 6.07 11.09
CA ASN A 4 -19.33 4.75 10.47
C ASN A 4 -17.94 4.41 9.90
N VAL A 5 -17.06 3.89 10.76
CA VAL A 5 -15.87 3.17 10.29
C VAL A 5 -16.37 1.77 9.95
N GLN A 6 -16.69 1.54 8.67
CA GLN A 6 -16.81 0.18 8.16
C GLN A 6 -15.42 -0.46 8.27
N GLN A 7 -15.19 -1.22 9.34
CA GLN A 7 -14.10 -2.19 9.37
C GLN A 7 -14.46 -3.27 8.35
N GLN A 8 -13.73 -3.33 7.24
CA GLN A 8 -13.85 -4.47 6.33
C GLN A 8 -13.27 -5.73 7.01
N PRO A 9 -13.96 -6.87 6.90
CA PRO A 9 -13.71 -8.04 7.75
C PRO A 9 -12.47 -8.88 7.37
N ASP A 10 -11.79 -8.58 6.27
CA ASP A 10 -10.75 -9.44 5.67
C ASP A 10 -9.35 -8.82 5.62
N GLY A 11 -9.17 -7.58 6.07
CA GLY A 11 -7.85 -6.91 6.10
C GLY A 11 -7.24 -6.64 4.71
N SER A 12 -7.97 -6.93 3.63
CA SER A 12 -7.51 -6.79 2.24
C SER A 12 -7.59 -5.34 1.75
N TYR A 13 -8.55 -4.57 2.28
CA TYR A 13 -8.78 -3.21 1.84
C TYR A 13 -8.07 -2.18 2.73
N VAL A 14 -7.09 -1.50 2.14
CA VAL A 14 -6.41 -0.36 2.75
C VAL A 14 -6.69 0.93 1.98
N ALA A 15 -7.02 2.00 2.70
CA ALA A 15 -7.30 3.30 2.10
C ALA A 15 -6.71 4.43 2.96
N PHE A 16 -6.16 5.44 2.28
CA PHE A 16 -5.46 6.55 2.90
C PHE A 16 -5.87 7.89 2.28
N MET A 17 -6.06 8.91 3.12
CA MET A 17 -6.08 10.30 2.67
C MET A 17 -4.64 10.82 2.60
N VAL A 18 -4.18 11.15 1.40
CA VAL A 18 -2.84 11.70 1.17
C VAL A 18 -2.90 13.22 1.08
N ARG A 19 -1.94 13.88 1.75
CA ARG A 19 -1.66 15.32 1.56
C ARG A 19 -0.22 15.50 1.14
N MET A 20 0.00 16.33 0.14
CA MET A 20 1.33 16.74 -0.32
C MET A 20 1.39 18.27 -0.29
N TRP A 21 2.47 18.82 0.23
CA TRP A 21 2.64 20.26 0.33
C TRP A 21 4.11 20.66 0.28
N ARG A 22 4.36 21.94 0.06
CA ARG A 22 5.65 22.59 0.17
C ARG A 22 5.42 23.99 0.72
N ASP A 23 6.29 24.44 1.61
CA ASP A 23 6.15 25.74 2.30
C ASP A 23 6.44 26.92 1.37
N SER A 24 7.25 26.70 0.32
CA SER A 24 7.53 27.65 -0.74
C SER A 24 7.86 26.93 -2.06
N ALA A 25 7.96 27.68 -3.14
CA ALA A 25 8.36 27.12 -4.44
C ALA A 25 9.75 26.45 -4.44
N ARG A 26 10.63 26.84 -3.50
CA ARG A 26 12.01 26.33 -3.38
C ARG A 26 12.17 25.23 -2.32
N SER A 27 11.19 25.05 -1.44
CA SER A 27 11.26 24.00 -0.41
C SER A 27 10.99 22.62 -0.99
N GLN A 28 11.52 21.60 -0.33
CA GLN A 28 11.23 20.20 -0.66
C GLN A 28 9.74 19.88 -0.45
N TRP A 29 9.22 18.98 -1.27
CA TRP A 29 7.87 18.44 -1.08
C TRP A 29 7.83 17.53 0.14
N ARG A 30 6.87 17.80 1.02
CA ARG A 30 6.51 16.98 2.16
C ARG A 30 5.21 16.25 1.89
N ALA A 31 4.97 15.19 2.65
CA ALA A 31 3.73 14.44 2.51
C ALA A 31 3.24 13.89 3.85
N SER A 32 1.97 13.51 3.90
CA SER A 32 1.39 12.73 4.99
C SER A 32 0.35 11.76 4.44
N ALA A 33 0.24 10.59 5.05
CA ALA A 33 -0.85 9.66 4.83
C ALA A 33 -1.67 9.56 6.12
N GLN A 34 -2.99 9.64 5.99
CA GLN A 34 -3.92 9.37 7.08
C GLN A 34 -4.75 8.13 6.76
N SER A 35 -4.71 7.12 7.64
CA SER A 35 -5.56 5.94 7.50
C SER A 35 -7.02 6.34 7.66
N VAL A 36 -7.88 5.94 6.71
CA VAL A 36 -9.33 6.22 6.82
C VAL A 36 -10.00 5.36 7.90
N HIS A 37 -9.39 4.23 8.23
CA HIS A 37 -9.91 3.26 9.19
C HIS A 37 -9.55 3.63 10.64
N THR A 38 -8.29 3.98 10.89
CA THR A 38 -7.79 4.27 12.25
C THR A 38 -7.70 5.78 12.53
N GLY A 39 -7.68 6.61 11.49
CA GLY A 39 -7.43 8.04 11.61
C GLY A 39 -5.97 8.39 11.91
N GLU A 40 -5.08 7.40 12.04
CA GLU A 40 -3.65 7.60 12.28
C GLU A 40 -3.00 8.37 11.14
N VAL A 41 -2.09 9.30 11.48
CA VAL A 41 -1.40 10.17 10.51
C VAL A 41 0.10 9.96 10.60
N VAL A 42 0.70 9.52 9.50
CA VAL A 42 2.15 9.43 9.33
C VAL A 42 2.63 10.58 8.45
N ARG A 43 3.70 11.25 8.86
CA ARG A 43 4.32 12.36 8.12
C ARG A 43 5.64 11.94 7.51
N PHE A 44 5.90 12.39 6.30
CA PHE A 44 7.07 12.06 5.50
C PHE A 44 7.83 13.31 5.10
N ALA A 45 9.15 13.25 5.20
CA ALA A 45 10.04 14.33 4.80
C ALA A 45 10.13 14.47 3.27
N SER A 46 9.75 13.43 2.52
CA SER A 46 9.78 13.40 1.06
C SER A 46 8.65 12.53 0.49
N VAL A 47 8.26 12.79 -0.75
CA VAL A 47 7.26 11.99 -1.48
C VAL A 47 7.73 10.53 -1.70
N PRO A 48 9.01 10.23 -2.02
CA PRO A 48 9.47 8.85 -2.13
C PRO A 48 9.27 8.01 -0.86
N MET A 49 9.44 8.60 0.33
CA MET A 49 9.18 7.89 1.59
C MET A 49 7.70 7.54 1.77
N LEU A 50 6.78 8.44 1.36
CA LEU A 50 5.35 8.15 1.33
C LEU A 50 5.06 6.95 0.40
N LEU A 51 5.62 6.96 -0.81
CA LEU A 51 5.37 5.89 -1.78
C LEU A 51 5.90 4.54 -1.28
N HIS A 52 7.09 4.51 -0.68
CA HIS A 52 7.63 3.30 -0.05
C HIS A 52 6.71 2.77 1.06
N TYR A 53 6.18 3.67 1.90
CA TYR A 53 5.21 3.31 2.93
C TYR A 53 3.90 2.75 2.35
N LEU A 54 3.33 3.36 1.30
CA LEU A 54 2.11 2.86 0.67
C LEU A 54 2.35 1.50 0.01
N HIS A 55 3.49 1.33 -0.65
CA HIS A 55 3.87 0.08 -1.29
C HIS A 55 3.97 -1.08 -0.28
N SER A 56 4.53 -0.83 0.93
CA SER A 56 4.58 -1.87 1.96
C SER A 56 3.17 -2.31 2.39
N HIS A 57 2.17 -1.42 2.39
CA HIS A 57 0.80 -1.80 2.77
C HIS A 57 0.06 -2.60 1.70
N VAL A 58 0.40 -2.40 0.42
CA VAL A 58 -0.16 -3.17 -0.69
C VAL A 58 0.49 -4.55 -0.79
N ALA A 59 1.81 -4.63 -0.60
CA ALA A 59 2.57 -5.88 -0.71
C ALA A 59 2.25 -6.90 0.40
N HIS A 60 1.86 -6.44 1.60
CA HIS A 60 1.48 -7.33 2.71
C HIS A 60 0.01 -7.79 2.66
N GLY A 61 -0.79 -7.29 1.72
CA GLY A 61 -2.17 -7.74 1.46
C GLY A 61 -2.24 -8.92 0.49
N ALA A 62 -1.14 -9.27 -0.19
CA ALA A 62 -1.01 -10.56 -0.87
C ALA A 62 -0.74 -11.60 0.22
N THR A 63 -1.81 -12.20 0.74
CA THR A 63 -1.72 -13.30 1.67
C THR A 63 -0.79 -14.37 1.10
N LYS A 64 0.11 -14.86 1.95
CA LYS A 64 1.00 -16.00 1.72
C LYS A 64 0.25 -17.34 1.48
N ASP A 65 -1.06 -17.25 1.27
CA ASP A 65 -2.03 -18.34 1.14
C ASP A 65 -2.77 -18.28 -0.22
N ASP A 66 -2.22 -17.60 -1.23
CA ASP A 66 -2.64 -17.77 -2.64
C ASP A 66 -1.80 -18.90 -3.29
N PRO A 67 -2.30 -20.15 -3.33
CA PRO A 67 -1.59 -21.26 -3.99
C PRO A 67 -1.56 -21.15 -5.54
N GLU A 68 -2.16 -20.12 -6.13
CA GLU A 68 -2.36 -20.04 -7.58
C GLU A 68 -1.15 -19.48 -8.36
N LEU A 69 -0.20 -18.81 -7.69
CA LEU A 69 0.96 -18.21 -8.35
C LEU A 69 2.17 -19.17 -8.53
N GLU A 70 2.15 -20.35 -7.91
CA GLU A 70 3.16 -21.40 -8.12
C GLU A 70 2.91 -22.23 -9.41
N ALA A 71 1.70 -22.21 -9.97
CA ALA A 71 1.37 -23.04 -11.14
C ALA A 71 1.93 -22.51 -12.49
N ALA A 72 2.38 -21.25 -12.55
CA ALA A 72 2.84 -20.64 -13.80
C ALA A 72 4.33 -20.85 -14.11
N ALA A 73 5.09 -21.54 -13.25
CA ALA A 73 6.54 -21.70 -13.40
C ALA A 73 7.02 -23.09 -13.87
N THR A 74 6.13 -24.01 -14.26
CA THR A 74 6.52 -25.35 -14.74
C THR A 74 5.80 -25.73 -16.02
N GLU A 75 6.16 -25.09 -17.13
CA GLU A 75 5.98 -25.66 -18.48
C GLU A 75 7.14 -25.19 -19.38
N VAL A 76 8.30 -25.83 -19.22
CA VAL A 76 9.28 -25.98 -20.31
C VAL A 76 9.68 -27.46 -20.30
N GLU A 77 8.85 -28.30 -20.91
CA GLU A 77 9.25 -29.65 -21.34
C GLU A 77 10.28 -29.47 -22.48
N THR A 78 11.53 -29.81 -22.20
CA THR A 78 12.48 -30.22 -23.24
C THR A 78 12.20 -31.68 -23.58
N GLU A 79 11.55 -31.89 -24.71
CA GLU A 79 11.38 -33.18 -25.37
C GLU A 79 12.73 -33.60 -25.99
N GLU A 80 13.33 -34.69 -25.49
CA GLU A 80 14.47 -35.39 -26.11
C GLU A 80 13.94 -36.61 -26.90
N ASP A 81 14.23 -36.68 -28.20
CA ASP A 81 14.74 -37.89 -28.91
C ASP A 81 15.37 -37.50 -30.26
#